data_AF-A0A8J8W142-F1
#
_entry.id   AF-A0A8J8W142-F1
#
_cell.length_a   1.000
_cell.length_b   1.000
_cell.length_c   1.000
_cell.angle_alpha   90.00
_cell.angle_beta   90.00
_cell.angle_gamma   90.00
#
_symmetry.space_group_name_H-M   'P 1'
#
loop_
_entity.id
_entity.type
_entity.pdbx_description
1 polymer ?
#
loop_
_entity_poly.entity_id
_entity_poly.type
_entity_poly.pdbx_seq_one_letter_code
_entity_poly.pdbx_strand_id
1 'polypeptide(L)' 'MPFTASDICKIIFAIILPPLGVFLERGCGADLLINILLTILGWLPGIIHALYIIFKY' A
#
# COMPACT_ATOMS: atom_id res chain seq x y z
N MET A 1 -11.33 13.40 -5.24
CA MET A 1 -10.97 12.77 -6.52
C MET A 1 -11.96 11.66 -6.81
N PRO A 2 -12.47 11.50 -8.04
CA PRO A 2 -13.32 10.36 -8.36
C PRO A 2 -12.49 9.09 -8.20
N PHE A 3 -13.00 8.12 -7.43
CA PHE A 3 -12.44 6.78 -7.35
C PHE A 3 -12.32 6.23 -8.77
N THR A 4 -11.10 6.19 -9.29
CA THR A 4 -10.81 5.62 -10.59
C THR A 4 -10.63 4.11 -10.40
N ALA A 5 -10.90 3.33 -11.44
CA ALA A 5 -10.69 1.88 -11.42
C ALA A 5 -9.25 1.50 -10.98
N SER A 6 -8.28 2.38 -11.25
CA SER A 6 -6.89 2.27 -10.81
C SER A 6 -6.74 2.25 -9.28
N ASP A 7 -7.52 3.05 -8.55
CA ASP A 7 -7.50 3.11 -7.07
C ASP A 7 -8.06 1.82 -6.48
N ILE A 8 -9.13 1.28 -7.08
CA ILE A 8 -9.70 -0.03 -6.71
C ILE A 8 -8.65 -1.14 -6.92
N CYS A 9 -7.95 -1.13 -8.05
CA CYS A 9 -6.87 -2.09 -8.31
C CYS A 9 -5.76 -1.99 -7.25
N LYS A 10 -5.33 -0.77 -6.89
CA LYS A 10 -4.30 -0.55 -5.87
C LYS A 10 -4.73 -1.03 -4.49
N ILE A 11 -5.99 -0.84 -4.10
CA ILE A 11 -6.55 -1.33 -2.83
C ILE A 11 -6.54 -2.87 -2.80
N ILE A 12 -6.96 -3.52 -3.89
CA ILE A 12 -6.94 -4.99 -3.99
C ILE A 12 -5.50 -5.51 -3.89
N PHE A 13 -4.56 -4.89 -4.60
CA PHE A 13 -3.15 -5.25 -4.53
C PHE A 13 -2.55 -4.98 -3.15
N ALA A 14 -2.94 -3.91 -2.45
CA ALA A 14 -2.48 -3.60 -1.10
C ALA A 14 -2.95 -4.60 -0.04
N ILE A 15 -4.08 -5.27 -0.27
CA ILE A 15 -4.60 -6.30 0.66
C ILE A 15 -3.93 -7.65 0.42
N ILE A 16 -3.73 -8.03 -0.85
CA ILE A 16 -3.06 -9.29 -1.23
C ILE A 16 -1.55 -9.21 -0.97
N LEU A 17 -0.95 -8.06 -1.29
CA LEU A 17 0.48 -7.83 -1.27
C LEU A 17 0.77 -6.35 -0.93
N PRO A 18 0.73 -5.98 0.36
CA PRO A 18 0.85 -4.58 0.82
C PRO A 18 2.02 -3.80 0.20
N PRO A 19 3.25 -4.33 0.10
CA PRO A 19 4.35 -3.57 -0.50
C PRO A 19 4.17 -3.29 -2.00
N LEU A 20 3.37 -4.11 -2.70
CA LEU A 20 3.11 -3.97 -4.13
C LEU A 20 2.08 -2.86 -4.40
N GLY A 21 1.06 -2.74 -3.55
CA GLY A 21 0.12 -1.60 -3.58
C GLY A 21 0.81 -0.26 -3.31
N VAL A 22 1.70 -0.22 -2.30
CA VAL A 22 2.47 0.99 -1.98
C VAL A 22 3.51 1.31 -3.05
N PHE A 23 4.15 0.31 -3.66
CA PHE A 23 5.05 0.53 -4.78
C PHE A 23 4.36 1.17 -5.99
N LEU A 24 3.13 0.77 -6.29
CA LEU A 24 2.35 1.34 -7.39
C LEU A 24 1.88 2.77 -7.11
N GLU A 25 1.67 3.14 -5.85
CA GLU A 25 1.26 4.50 -5.43
C GLU A 25 2.46 5.45 -5.27
N ARG A 26 3.53 4.99 -4.61
CA ARG A 26 4.67 5.82 -4.16
C ARG A 26 5.98 5.52 -4.87
N GLY A 27 6.08 4.41 -5.62
CA GLY A 27 7.31 3.97 -6.27
C GLY A 27 8.32 3.33 -5.31
N CYS A 28 9.59 3.28 -5.73
CA CYS A 28 10.71 2.75 -4.94
C CYS A 28 11.21 3.81 -3.96
N GLY A 29 10.65 3.85 -2.75
CA GLY A 29 10.99 4.83 -1.72
C GLY A 29 11.02 4.26 -0.31
N ALA A 30 11.22 5.14 0.67
CA ALA A 30 11.25 4.77 2.09
C ALA A 30 9.93 4.13 2.56
N ASP A 31 8.78 4.56 2.01
CA ASP A 31 7.45 4.00 2.32
C ASP A 31 7.34 2.50 1.97
N LEU A 32 8.03 2.05 0.91
CA LEU A 32 8.05 0.65 0.49
C LEU A 32 8.87 -0.20 1.47
N LEU A 33 10.03 0.33 1.90
CA LEU A 33 10.88 -0.33 2.89
C LEU A 33 10.17 -0.42 4.25
N ILE A 34 9.46 0.64 4.64
CA ILE A 34 8.63 0.69 5.86
C ILE A 34 7.49 -0.33 5.75
N ASN A 35 6.82 -0.44 4.60
CA ASN A 35 5.78 -1.46 4.41
C ASN A 35 6.34 -2.87 4.51
N ILE A 36 7.46 -3.17 3.87
CA ILE A 36 8.10 -4.49 3.95
C ILE A 36 8.43 -4.83 5.41
N LEU A 37 9.00 -3.88 6.14
CA LEU A 37 9.40 -4.05 7.53
C LEU A 37 8.17 -4.22 8.44
N LEU A 38 7.10 -3.45 8.22
CA LEU A 38 5.82 -3.62 8.90
C LEU A 38 5.19 -4.97 8.57
N THR A 39 5.21 -5.41 7.31
CA THR A 39 4.63 -6.69 6.87
C THR A 39 5.34 -7.88 7.51
N ILE A 40 6.66 -7.77 7.75
CA ILE A 40 7.46 -8.78 8.46
C ILE A 40 7.19 -8.76 9.97
N LEU A 41 6.97 -7.58 10.57
CA LEU A 41 6.59 -7.42 11.98
C LEU A 41 5.13 -7.79 12.26
N GLY A 42 4.28 -7.75 11.24
CA GLY A 42 2.87 -8.14 11.29
C GLY A 42 2.15 -7.81 9.98
N TRP A 43 1.37 -8.75 9.46
CA TRP A 43 0.62 -8.53 8.22
C TRP A 43 -0.41 -7.39 8.33
N LEU A 44 -1.05 -7.25 9.50
CA LEU A 44 -2.05 -6.20 9.78
C LEU A 44 -1.50 -4.76 9.63
N PRO A 45 -0.41 -4.36 10.32
CA PRO A 45 0.12 -3.00 10.20
C PRO A 45 0.58 -2.66 8.77
N GLY A 46 1.10 -3.64 8.02
CA GLY A 46 1.44 -3.46 6.59
C GLY A 46 0.22 -3.07 5.75
N ILE A 47 -0.92 -3.75 5.92
CA ILE A 47 -2.16 -3.41 5.20
C ILE A 47 -2.65 -2.01 5.60
N ILE A 48 -2.66 -1.67 6.90
CA ILE A 48 -3.13 -0.36 7.37
C ILE A 48 -2.27 0.76 6.79
N HIS A 49 -0.94 0.59 6.76
CA HIS A 49 -0.05 1.57 6.17
C HIS A 49 -0.28 1.69 4.65
N ALA A 50 -0.44 0.57 3.95
CA ALA A 50 -0.70 0.60 2.51
C ALA A 50 -2.00 1.32 2.16
N LEU A 51 -3.08 1.03 2.91
CA LEU A 51 -4.36 1.74 2.77
C LEU A 51 -4.21 3.23 3.12
N TYR A 52 -3.49 3.57 4.18
CA TYR A 52 -3.25 4.97 4.55
C TYR A 52 -2.58 5.75 3.43
N ILE A 53 -1.58 5.15 2.76
CA ILE A 53 -0.90 5.76 1.62
C ILE A 53 -1.87 5.98 0.45
N ILE A 54 -2.66 4.96 0.08
CA ILE A 54 -3.63 5.03 -1.03
C ILE A 54 -4.77 6.02 -0.78
N PHE A 55 -5.20 6.18 0.47
CA PHE A 55 -6.24 7.17 0.82
C PHE A 55 -5.70 8.60 0.98
N LYS A 56 -4.41 8.74 1.27
CA LYS A 56 -3.79 10.05 1.55
C LYS A 56 -3.26 10.73 0.28
N TYR A 57 -2.83 9.95 -0.71
CA TYR A 57 -2.32 10.44 -2.00
C TYR A 57 -3.34 10.25 -3.11
#